data_AF-A0A1I0GJ85-F1
#
_entry.id   AF-A0A1I0GJ85-F1
#
_cell.length_a   1.000
_cell.length_b   1.000
_cell.length_c   1.000
_cell.angle_alpha   90.00
_cell.angle_beta   90.00
_cell.angle_gamma   90.00
#
_symmetry.space_group_name_H-M   'P 1'
#
loop_
_entity.id
_entity.type
_entity.pdbx_description
1 polymer ?
#
loop_
_entity_poly.entity_id
_entity_poly.type
_entity_poly.pdbx_seq_one_letter_code
_entity_poly.pdbx_strand_id
1 'polypeptide(L)'
;MPDAQWIENMKRIMLQAVEAGDPCDLIPGTVVSVSPAAVQIDQKTTVKGSQVLVPRRLTDHTETMVIPQLGEVDVTVKNGLKPGERVLLLQKKGGQQYLVLERW
;
A
#
# COMPACT_ATOMS: atom_id res chain seq x y z
N MET A 1 -32.32 -24.44 -17.02
CA MET A 1 -32.36 -25.23 -15.77
C MET A 1 -32.29 -24.25 -14.61
N PRO A 2 -33.40 -24.03 -13.88
CA PRO A 2 -33.49 -23.09 -12.75
C PRO A 2 -32.44 -23.34 -11.65
N ASP A 3 -32.03 -24.61 -11.49
CA ASP A 3 -31.12 -25.05 -10.42
C ASP A 3 -29.70 -24.46 -10.54
N ALA A 4 -29.23 -24.19 -11.76
CA ALA A 4 -27.91 -23.60 -11.99
C ALA A 4 -27.85 -22.15 -11.47
N GLN A 5 -28.93 -21.39 -11.65
CA GLN A 5 -28.99 -19.99 -11.26
C GLN A 5 -29.06 -19.82 -9.73
N TRP A 6 -29.76 -20.72 -9.04
CA TRP A 6 -29.78 -20.78 -7.57
C TRP A 6 -28.38 -21.07 -6.99
N ILE A 7 -27.68 -22.07 -7.52
CA ILE A 7 -26.33 -22.43 -7.09
C ILE A 7 -25.35 -21.27 -7.31
N GLU A 8 -25.48 -20.57 -8.45
CA GLU A 8 -24.63 -19.42 -8.75
C GLU A 8 -24.90 -18.22 -7.83
N ASN A 9 -26.17 -17.96 -7.50
CA ASN A 9 -26.55 -16.95 -6.52
C ASN A 9 -26.01 -17.27 -5.12
N MET A 10 -26.10 -18.52 -4.67
CA MET A 10 -25.52 -18.93 -3.39
C MET A 10 -24.01 -18.75 -3.35
N LYS A 11 -23.28 -19.13 -4.42
CA LYS A 11 -21.83 -18.89 -4.52
C LYS A 11 -21.50 -17.40 -4.43
N ARG A 12 -22.28 -16.55 -5.09
CA ARG A 12 -22.09 -15.10 -5.08
C ARG A 12 -22.31 -14.52 -3.67
N ILE A 13 -23.38 -14.93 -2.98
CA ILE A 13 -23.66 -14.49 -1.61
C ILE A 13 -22.55 -14.94 -0.66
N MET A 14 -22.08 -16.19 -0.78
CA MET A 14 -20.99 -16.70 0.04
C MET A 14 -19.68 -15.94 -0.20
N LEU A 15 -19.33 -15.68 -1.46
CA LEU A 15 -18.18 -14.84 -1.81
C LEU A 15 -18.32 -13.47 -1.16
N GLN A 16 -19.45 -12.78 -1.36
CA GLN A 16 -19.72 -11.45 -0.81
C GLN A 16 -19.61 -11.41 0.73
N ALA A 17 -20.13 -12.42 1.43
CA ALA A 17 -20.01 -12.52 2.88
C ALA A 17 -18.55 -12.66 3.33
N VAL A 18 -17.75 -13.47 2.63
CA VAL A 18 -16.31 -13.60 2.88
C VAL A 18 -15.56 -12.31 2.51
N GLU A 19 -15.97 -11.62 1.43
CA GLU A 19 -15.37 -10.33 1.06
C GLU A 19 -15.66 -9.23 2.08
N ALA A 20 -16.83 -9.26 2.70
CA ALA A 20 -17.23 -8.30 3.72
C ALA A 20 -16.56 -8.55 5.07
N GLY A 21 -16.10 -9.78 5.34
CA GLY A 21 -15.49 -10.17 6.61
C GLY A 21 -14.12 -9.52 6.86
N ASP A 22 -13.20 -9.61 5.90
CA ASP A 22 -11.83 -9.09 6.01
C ASP A 22 -11.32 -8.55 4.66
N PRO A 23 -11.50 -7.25 4.37
CA PRO A 23 -11.14 -6.68 3.08
C PRO A 23 -9.65 -6.39 2.92
N CYS A 24 -8.89 -6.21 4.02
CA CYS A 24 -7.46 -5.87 4.02
C CYS A 24 -6.78 -6.33 5.30
N ASP A 25 -5.47 -6.62 5.22
CA ASP A 25 -4.63 -6.92 6.38
C ASP A 25 -3.57 -5.82 6.61
N LEU A 26 -3.21 -5.60 7.87
CA LEU A 26 -2.10 -4.71 8.27
C LEU A 26 -0.87 -5.55 8.60
N ILE A 27 0.22 -5.34 7.85
CA ILE A 27 1.42 -6.18 7.92
C ILE A 27 2.66 -5.30 8.09
N PRO A 28 3.52 -5.57 9.08
CA PRO A 28 4.81 -4.90 9.19
C PRO A 28 5.77 -5.38 8.08
N GLY A 29 6.62 -4.50 7.60
CA GLY A 29 7.65 -4.82 6.61
C GLY A 29 8.91 -3.98 6.78
N THR A 30 9.98 -4.39 6.10
CA THR A 30 11.26 -3.67 6.06
C THR A 30 11.59 -3.32 4.62
N VAL A 31 11.90 -2.04 4.37
CA VAL A 31 12.25 -1.56 3.03
C VAL A 31 13.60 -2.15 2.61
N VAL A 32 13.63 -2.80 1.45
CA VAL A 32 14.86 -3.37 0.86
C VAL A 32 15.45 -2.42 -0.19
N SER A 33 14.60 -1.82 -1.02
CA SER A 33 15.00 -0.84 -2.04
C SER A 33 13.86 0.14 -2.33
N VAL A 34 14.18 1.30 -2.89
CA VAL A 34 13.20 2.37 -3.17
C VAL A 34 12.99 2.67 -4.65
N SER A 35 13.92 2.29 -5.52
CA SER A 35 13.74 2.37 -6.97
C SER A 35 14.46 1.20 -7.65
N PRO A 36 13.74 0.13 -8.04
CA PRO A 36 12.31 -0.11 -7.81
C PRO A 36 11.99 -0.36 -6.33
N ALA A 37 10.78 0.00 -5.88
CA ALA A 37 10.34 -0.21 -4.50
C ALA A 37 10.28 -1.70 -4.18
N ALA A 38 10.88 -2.12 -3.07
CA ALA A 38 10.81 -3.48 -2.56
C ALA A 38 10.72 -3.48 -1.04
N VAL A 39 9.81 -4.28 -0.50
CA VAL A 39 9.58 -4.40 0.94
C VAL A 39 9.54 -5.87 1.32
N GLN A 40 10.29 -6.24 2.35
CA GLN A 40 10.29 -7.57 2.92
C GLN A 40 9.22 -7.65 4.02
N ILE A 41 8.27 -8.57 3.88
CA ILE A 41 7.14 -8.72 4.82
C ILE A 41 7.31 -9.93 5.75
N ASP A 42 8.11 -10.92 5.32
CA ASP A 42 8.52 -12.06 6.14
C ASP A 42 9.91 -12.55 5.70
N GLN A 43 10.42 -13.62 6.32
CA GLN A 43 11.77 -14.15 6.04
C GLN A 43 11.97 -14.65 4.59
N LYS A 44 10.90 -15.03 3.89
CA LYS A 44 10.92 -15.63 2.55
C LYS A 44 10.25 -14.76 1.48
N THR A 45 9.41 -13.81 1.88
CA THR A 45 8.54 -13.03 1.00
C THR A 45 9.01 -11.59 0.92
N THR A 46 9.38 -11.18 -0.29
CA THR A 46 9.69 -9.79 -0.63
C THR A 46 8.79 -9.34 -1.75
N VAL A 47 7.98 -8.32 -1.49
CA VAL A 47 7.10 -7.70 -2.48
C VAL A 47 7.87 -6.63 -3.24
N LYS A 48 7.70 -6.59 -4.57
CA LYS A 48 8.56 -5.77 -5.45
C LYS A 48 7.75 -5.00 -6.48
N GLY A 49 8.30 -3.87 -6.91
CA GLY A 49 7.82 -3.10 -8.06
C GLY A 49 6.36 -2.70 -7.93
N SER A 50 5.55 -3.06 -8.93
CA SER A 50 4.13 -2.69 -9.04
C SER A 50 3.22 -3.26 -7.95
N GLN A 51 3.71 -4.23 -7.18
CA GLN A 51 2.99 -4.76 -6.02
C GLN A 51 3.07 -3.79 -4.82
N VAL A 52 4.04 -2.89 -4.79
CA VAL A 52 4.21 -1.93 -3.69
C VAL A 52 3.78 -0.56 -4.16
N LEU A 53 2.71 -0.05 -3.53
CA LEU A 53 2.22 1.30 -3.74
C LEU A 53 2.81 2.20 -2.66
N VAL A 54 3.63 3.17 -3.06
CA VAL A 54 4.23 4.16 -2.16
C VAL A 54 3.52 5.50 -2.35
N PRO A 55 2.82 6.03 -1.33
CA PRO A 55 2.22 7.36 -1.40
C PRO A 55 3.26 8.46 -1.64
N ARG A 56 2.87 9.53 -2.35
CA ARG A 56 3.73 10.71 -2.62
C ARG A 56 4.36 11.29 -1.35
N ARG A 57 3.64 11.26 -0.23
CA ARG A 57 4.14 11.75 1.07
C ARG A 57 5.39 11.01 1.56
N LEU A 58 5.56 9.75 1.18
CA LEU A 58 6.72 8.90 1.51
C LEU A 58 7.78 8.89 0.39
N THR A 59 7.69 9.84 -0.53
CA THR A 59 8.69 10.11 -1.57
C THR A 59 9.22 11.52 -1.43
N ASP A 60 10.40 11.80 -1.99
CA ASP A 60 10.86 13.17 -2.13
C ASP A 60 9.95 13.90 -3.12
N HIS A 61 9.38 15.02 -2.70
CA HIS A 61 8.47 15.81 -3.53
C HIS A 61 8.59 17.30 -3.23
N THR A 62 8.31 18.11 -4.25
CA THR A 62 8.27 19.56 -4.11
C THR A 62 6.85 20.01 -3.80
N GLU A 63 6.71 20.89 -2.81
CA GLU A 63 5.47 21.54 -2.43
C GLU A 63 5.67 23.06 -2.41
N THR A 64 4.69 23.80 -2.92
CA THR A 64 4.70 25.26 -2.85
C THR A 64 4.20 25.68 -1.48
N MET A 65 5.01 26.43 -0.74
CA MET A 65 4.71 26.89 0.61
C MET A 65 4.69 28.42 0.65
N VAL A 66 3.73 28.98 1.39
CA VAL A 66 3.70 30.42 1.71
C VAL A 66 4.49 30.63 2.99
N ILE A 67 5.68 31.23 2.88
CA ILE A 67 6.55 31.53 4.01
C ILE A 67 6.35 33.00 4.40
N PRO A 68 6.01 33.31 5.66
CA PRO A 68 5.95 34.70 6.12
C PRO A 68 7.25 35.42 5.79
N GLN A 69 7.16 36.63 5.21
CA GLN A 69 8.30 37.47 4.79
C GLN A 69 9.05 37.03 3.51
N LEU A 70 8.77 35.84 2.97
CA LEU A 70 9.43 35.33 1.74
C LEU A 70 8.46 35.18 0.55
N GLY A 71 7.16 35.06 0.80
CA GLY A 71 6.15 34.83 -0.24
C GLY A 71 5.97 33.34 -0.57
N GLU A 72 5.44 33.04 -1.76
CA GLU A 72 5.32 31.67 -2.26
C GLU A 72 6.69 31.14 -2.72
N VAL A 73 7.11 30.00 -2.17
CA VAL A 73 8.38 29.34 -2.50
C VAL A 73 8.17 27.85 -2.69
N ASP A 74 8.80 27.29 -3.71
CA ASP A 74 8.85 25.85 -3.92
C ASP A 74 9.90 25.22 -2.99
N VAL A 75 9.44 24.35 -2.09
CA VAL A 75 10.28 23.65 -1.12
C VAL A 75 10.30 22.17 -1.44
N THR A 76 11.50 21.59 -1.53
CA THR A 76 11.66 20.13 -1.63
C THR A 76 11.57 19.49 -0.25
N VAL A 77 10.51 18.73 -0.03
CA VAL A 77 10.32 17.90 1.15
C VAL A 77 11.07 16.58 0.94
N LYS A 78 12.19 16.41 1.65
CA LYS A 78 13.01 15.19 1.62
C LYS A 78 12.44 14.12 2.56
N ASN A 79 11.40 13.44 2.09
CA ASN A 79 10.70 12.41 2.86
C ASN A 79 10.61 11.05 2.14
N GLY A 80 11.53 10.77 1.22
CA GLY A 80 11.71 9.47 0.61
C GLY A 80 12.04 8.37 1.62
N LEU A 81 11.44 7.20 1.43
CA LEU A 81 11.83 5.98 2.14
C LEU A 81 13.31 5.64 1.92
N LYS A 82 13.88 4.87 2.85
CA LYS A 82 15.27 4.40 2.78
C LYS A 82 15.36 2.91 3.04
N PRO A 83 16.33 2.20 2.42
CA PRO A 83 16.62 0.81 2.76
C PRO A 83 16.87 0.63 4.26
N GLY A 84 16.26 -0.41 4.84
CA GLY A 84 16.33 -0.73 6.26
C GLY A 84 15.21 -0.11 7.11
N GLU A 85 14.43 0.83 6.59
CA GLU A 85 13.31 1.41 7.33
C GLU A 85 12.19 0.39 7.54
N ARG A 86 11.60 0.42 8.74
CA ARG A 86 10.41 -0.37 9.06
C ARG A 86 9.16 0.41 8.68
N VAL A 87 8.23 -0.28 8.04
CA VAL A 87 6.98 0.29 7.55
C VAL A 87 5.80 -0.60 7.87
N LEU A 88 4.63 0.00 7.99
CA LEU A 88 3.35 -0.70 8.06
C LEU A 88 2.70 -0.68 6.67
N LEU A 89 2.28 -1.85 6.23
CA LEU A 89 1.65 -2.06 4.92
C LEU A 89 0.19 -2.40 5.11
N LEU A 90 -0.66 -1.87 4.25
CA LEU A 90 -2.00 -2.37 4.03
C LEU A 90 -1.98 -3.33 2.85
N GLN A 91 -2.19 -4.61 3.09
CA GLN A 91 -2.33 -5.63 2.05
C GLN A 91 -3.75 -5.57 1.48
N LYS A 92 -3.85 -5.34 0.17
CA LYS A 92 -5.11 -5.46 -0.56
C LYS A 92 -5.51 -6.94 -0.63
N LYS A 93 -6.80 -7.22 -0.47
CA LYS A 93 -7.38 -8.56 -0.65
C LYS A 93 -6.82 -9.28 -1.89
N GLY A 94 -6.45 -10.55 -1.70
CA GLY A 94 -5.83 -11.38 -2.74
C GLY A 94 -4.30 -11.29 -2.76
N GLY A 95 -3.67 -10.50 -1.88
CA GLY A 95 -2.23 -10.52 -1.60
C GLY A 95 -1.33 -10.00 -2.72
N GLN A 96 -1.91 -9.41 -3.77
CA GLN A 96 -1.17 -8.96 -4.95
C GLN A 96 -0.57 -7.57 -4.80
N GLN A 97 -1.17 -6.70 -3.97
CA GLN A 97 -0.76 -5.31 -3.81
C GLN A 97 -0.71 -4.90 -2.33
N TYR A 98 0.27 -4.08 -2.00
CA TYR A 98 0.56 -3.60 -0.65
C TYR A 98 0.76 -2.09 -0.71
N LEU A 99 -0.03 -1.34 0.07
CA LEU A 99 0.12 0.10 0.22
C LEU A 99 0.98 0.39 1.45
N VAL A 100 2.05 1.15 1.29
CA VAL A 100 2.83 1.65 2.43
C VAL A 100 2.02 2.75 3.13
N LEU A 101 1.64 2.53 4.38
CA LEU A 101 0.86 3.49 5.17
C LEU A 101 1.76 4.50 5.88
N GLU A 102 2.68 4.00 6.71
CA GLU A 102 3.64 4.81 7.46
C GLU A 102 4.86 3.97 7.87
N ARG A 103 5.90 4.66 8.33
CA ARG A 103 7.04 4.18 9.11
C ARG A 103 6.62 4.01 10.57
N TRP A 104 7.25 3.08 11.28
CA TRP A 104 7.09 2.93 12.73
C TRP A 104 8.40 2.53 13.40
#